data_AF-A0AAW7YY66-F1
#
_entry.id   AF-A0AAW7YY66-F1
#
_cell.length_a   1.000
_cell.length_b   1.000
_cell.length_c   1.000
_cell.angle_alpha   90.00
_cell.angle_beta   90.00
_cell.angle_gamma   90.00
#
_symmetry.space_group_name_H-M   'P 1'
#
loop_
_entity.id
_entity.type
_entity.pdbx_description
1 polymer ?
#
loop_
_entity_poly.entity_id
_entity_poly.type
_entity_poly.pdbx_seq_one_letter_code
_entity_poly.pdbx_strand_id
1 'polypeptide(L)'
;TEEGWTLPGDIDALRDIYKDFHPEARALLMACRDVTRSALHVRAPMPRWSEGRVVLLGDAAHPMVPFMAQGACMASEDAVVLGCALDGVD
;
A
#
# COMPACT_ATOMS: atom_id res chain seq x y z
N THR A 1 3.06 -13.61 -18.45
CA THR A 1 3.21 -13.03 -17.10
C THR A 1 1.82 -12.66 -16.65
N GLU A 2 1.33 -13.25 -15.56
CA GLU A 2 0.03 -12.86 -15.01
C GLU A 2 0.11 -11.41 -14.50
N GLU A 3 -0.82 -10.57 -14.95
CA GLU A 3 -0.93 -9.17 -14.54
C GLU A 3 -1.74 -9.09 -13.25
N GLY A 4 -1.16 -8.54 -12.19
CA GLY A 4 -1.85 -8.37 -10.91
C GLY A 4 -0.92 -7.85 -9.80
N TRP A 5 -1.46 -6.99 -8.94
CA TRP A 5 -0.77 -6.47 -7.74
C TRP A 5 -0.69 -7.52 -6.61
N THR A 6 -1.61 -8.48 -6.63
CA THR A 6 -1.74 -9.58 -5.68
C THR A 6 -2.01 -10.85 -6.47
N LEU A 7 -1.13 -11.83 -6.35
CA LEU A 7 -1.19 -13.10 -7.08
C LEU A 7 -1.26 -14.27 -6.10
N PRO A 8 -1.70 -15.47 -6.53
CA PRO A 8 -1.56 -16.67 -5.72
C PRO A 8 -0.11 -16.86 -5.24
N GLY A 9 0.04 -17.21 -3.96
CA GLY A 9 1.33 -17.49 -3.33
C GLY A 9 1.54 -18.98 -3.08
N ASP A 10 2.79 -19.37 -2.85
CA ASP A 10 3.16 -20.71 -2.42
C ASP A 10 3.11 -20.78 -0.89
N ILE A 11 2.16 -21.55 -0.36
CA ILE A 11 1.94 -21.71 1.08
C ILE A 11 3.07 -22.48 1.77
N ASP A 12 3.71 -23.43 1.09
CA ASP A 12 4.78 -24.23 1.67
C ASP A 12 6.08 -23.44 1.70
N ALA A 13 6.33 -22.62 0.67
CA ALA A 13 7.41 -21.64 0.72
C ALA A 13 7.22 -20.63 1.87
N LEU A 14 5.99 -20.16 2.11
CA LEU A 14 5.70 -19.28 3.26
C LEU A 14 5.95 -20.00 4.59
N ARG A 15 5.53 -21.25 4.74
CA ARG A 15 5.76 -22.04 5.97
C ARG A 15 7.25 -22.26 6.24
N ASP A 16 8.05 -22.52 5.20
CA ASP A 16 9.50 -22.70 5.36
C ASP A 16 10.19 -21.42 5.85
N ILE A 17 9.78 -20.25 5.36
CA ILE A 17 10.29 -18.94 5.83
C ILE A 17 10.05 -18.73 7.34
N TYR A 18 8.92 -19.25 7.86
CA TYR A 18 8.50 -19.06 9.24
C TYR A 18 8.75 -20.27 10.15
N LYS A 19 9.52 -21.28 9.72
CA LYS A 19 9.70 -22.55 10.46
C LYS A 19 10.26 -22.39 11.88
N ASP A 20 11.06 -21.35 12.10
CA ASP A 20 11.74 -21.06 13.36
C ASP A 20 10.98 -20.04 14.23
N PHE A 21 9.79 -19.59 13.81
CA PHE A 21 8.94 -18.69 14.59
C PHE A 21 8.21 -19.43 15.72
N HIS A 22 7.65 -18.65 16.65
CA HIS A 22 6.86 -19.15 17.79
C HIS A 22 5.78 -20.16 17.32
N PRO A 23 5.51 -21.25 18.09
CA PRO A 23 4.57 -22.29 17.68
C PRO A 23 3.18 -21.78 17.27
N GLU A 24 2.67 -20.74 17.92
CA GLU A 24 1.38 -20.13 17.57
C GLU A 24 1.38 -19.47 16.18
N ALA A 25 2.45 -18.76 15.81
CA ALA A 25 2.56 -18.17 14.48
C ALA A 25 2.58 -19.25 13.39
N ARG A 26 3.29 -20.35 13.64
CA ARG A 26 3.30 -21.51 12.73
C ARG A 26 1.94 -22.20 12.66
N ALA A 27 1.25 -22.36 13.80
CA ALA A 27 -0.09 -22.95 13.85
C ALA A 27 -1.10 -22.16 13.00
N LEU A 28 -1.01 -20.81 13.02
CA LEU A 28 -1.81 -19.95 12.14
C LEU A 28 -1.54 -20.24 10.65
N LEU A 29 -0.27 -20.33 10.24
CA LEU A 29 0.10 -20.64 8.86
C LEU A 29 -0.29 -22.06 8.42
N MET A 30 -0.34 -23.02 9.36
CA MET A 30 -0.82 -24.38 9.10
C MET A 30 -2.34 -24.42 8.88
N ALA A 31 -3.09 -23.50 9.47
CA ALA A 31 -4.54 -23.40 9.29
C ALA A 31 -4.95 -22.73 7.96
N CYS A 32 -4.04 -22.00 7.31
CA CYS A 32 -4.26 -21.44 5.98
C CYS A 32 -4.40 -22.56 4.93
N ARG A 33 -5.39 -22.42 4.03
CA ARG A 33 -5.58 -23.32 2.88
C ARG A 33 -4.85 -22.81 1.65
N ASP A 34 -4.92 -21.50 1.44
CA ASP A 34 -4.33 -20.77 0.32
C ASP A 34 -3.75 -19.44 0.83
N VAL A 35 -2.80 -18.89 0.10
CA VAL A 35 -2.19 -17.59 0.41
C VAL A 35 -2.05 -16.76 -0.85
N THR A 36 -1.96 -15.45 -0.68
CA THR A 36 -1.63 -14.51 -1.75
C THR A 36 -0.30 -13.84 -1.48
N ARG A 37 0.40 -13.46 -2.55
CA ARG A 37 1.63 -12.69 -2.50
C ARG A 37 1.43 -11.35 -3.20
N SER A 38 1.74 -10.28 -2.48
CA SER A 38 1.70 -8.90 -2.99
C SER A 38 3.11 -8.31 -2.95
N ALA A 39 3.52 -7.66 -4.04
CA ALA A 39 4.79 -6.95 -4.08
C ALA A 39 4.63 -5.54 -3.51
N LEU A 40 5.42 -5.23 -2.48
CA LEU A 40 5.47 -3.88 -1.91
C LEU A 40 6.40 -3.02 -2.74
N HIS A 41 5.85 -1.99 -3.39
CA HIS A 41 6.60 -1.04 -4.20
C HIS A 41 6.75 0.27 -3.43
N VAL A 42 7.97 0.81 -3.43
CA VAL A 42 8.29 2.10 -2.78
C VAL A 42 8.84 3.05 -3.84
N ARG A 43 8.45 4.31 -3.77
CA ARG A 43 9.03 5.39 -4.58
C ARG A 43 9.64 6.46 -3.68
N ALA A 44 10.68 7.11 -4.19
CA ALA A 44 11.21 8.30 -3.55
C ALA A 44 10.15 9.42 -3.55
N PRO A 45 10.09 10.27 -2.51
CA PRO A 45 9.19 11.41 -2.48
C PRO A 45 9.36 12.32 -3.69
N MET A 46 8.25 12.77 -4.26
CA MET A 46 8.27 13.70 -5.39
C MET A 46 8.58 15.12 -4.89
N PRO A 47 9.55 15.83 -5.46
CA PRO A 47 9.94 17.17 -4.99
C PRO A 47 8.90 18.25 -5.30
N ARG A 48 7.99 18.00 -6.25
CA ARG A 48 6.97 18.96 -6.70
C ARG A 48 5.72 18.20 -7.15
N TRP A 49 4.55 18.52 -6.58
CA TRP A 49 3.29 17.80 -6.86
C TRP A 49 2.38 18.51 -7.88
N SER A 50 2.65 19.78 -8.21
CA SER A 50 1.77 20.60 -9.05
C SER A 50 2.50 21.32 -10.17
N GLU A 51 1.83 21.47 -11.31
CA GLU A 51 2.26 22.27 -12.45
C GLU A 51 1.06 22.97 -13.09
N GLY A 52 1.09 24.31 -13.13
CA GLY A 52 -0.04 25.11 -13.61
C GLY A 52 -1.30 24.85 -12.80
N ARG A 53 -2.37 24.40 -13.47
CA ARG A 53 -3.67 24.07 -12.87
C ARG A 53 -3.86 22.58 -12.58
N VAL A 54 -2.78 21.80 -12.56
CA VAL A 54 -2.80 20.36 -12.32
C VAL A 54 -1.99 20.04 -11.06
N VAL A 55 -2.52 19.19 -10.21
CA VAL A 55 -1.87 18.68 -8.99
C VAL A 55 -2.12 17.18 -8.85
N LEU A 56 -1.11 16.45 -8.40
CA LEU A 56 -1.21 15.03 -8.04
C LEU A 56 -1.44 14.90 -6.53
N LEU A 57 -2.34 14.00 -6.13
CA LEU A 57 -2.65 13.66 -4.75
C LEU A 57 -2.64 12.14 -4.56
N GLY A 58 -2.64 11.69 -3.30
CA GLY A 58 -2.67 10.26 -2.95
C GLY A 58 -1.49 9.47 -3.53
N ASP A 59 -1.74 8.22 -3.91
CA ASP A 59 -0.71 7.31 -4.45
C ASP A 59 0.02 7.84 -5.70
N ALA A 60 -0.58 8.79 -6.44
CA ALA A 60 0.10 9.44 -7.56
C ALA A 60 1.23 10.37 -7.11
N ALA A 61 1.12 10.95 -5.92
CA ALA A 61 2.08 11.88 -5.34
C ALA A 61 3.00 11.24 -4.28
N HIS A 62 2.45 10.35 -3.45
CA HIS A 62 3.13 9.79 -2.28
C HIS A 62 2.77 8.32 -2.01
N PRO A 63 3.04 7.39 -2.95
CA PRO A 63 2.75 5.97 -2.70
C PRO A 63 3.60 5.44 -1.54
N MET A 64 2.98 4.65 -0.66
CA MET A 64 3.63 4.14 0.55
C MET A 64 3.26 2.69 0.83
N VAL A 65 4.06 2.08 1.71
CA VAL A 65 3.79 0.75 2.25
C VAL A 65 2.48 0.75 3.06
N PRO A 66 1.67 -0.32 3.00
CA PRO A 66 0.30 -0.33 3.54
C PRO A 66 0.27 -0.54 5.07
N PHE A 67 1.13 0.15 5.81
CA PHE A 67 1.10 0.11 7.26
C PHE A 67 0.01 1.03 7.79
N MET A 68 -0.82 0.51 8.68
CA MET A 68 -1.88 1.25 9.38
C MET A 68 -2.87 1.99 8.46
N ALA A 69 -3.02 1.53 7.21
CA ALA A 69 -3.85 2.18 6.19
C ALA A 69 -3.51 3.68 5.95
N GLN A 70 -2.30 4.11 6.30
CA GLN A 70 -1.95 5.54 6.33
C GLN A 70 -2.05 6.21 4.96
N GLY A 71 -1.81 5.48 3.86
CA GLY A 71 -1.94 6.03 2.51
C GLY A 71 -3.35 6.52 2.19
N ALA A 72 -4.37 5.77 2.63
CA ALA A 72 -5.76 6.18 2.47
C ALA A 72 -6.11 7.40 3.34
N CYS A 73 -5.58 7.45 4.57
CA CYS A 73 -5.75 8.60 5.45
C CYS A 73 -5.14 9.86 4.85
N MET A 74 -3.89 9.80 4.37
CA MET A 74 -3.22 10.96 3.77
C MET A 74 -3.87 11.39 2.46
N ALA A 75 -4.34 10.47 1.61
CA ALA A 75 -5.11 10.84 0.42
C ALA A 75 -6.43 11.55 0.77
N SER A 76 -7.03 11.23 1.93
CA SER A 76 -8.21 11.94 2.42
C SER A 76 -7.87 13.34 2.94
N GLU A 77 -6.75 13.46 3.66
CA GLU A 77 -6.22 14.76 4.12
C GLU A 77 -5.89 15.68 2.93
N ASP A 78 -5.23 15.15 1.90
CA ASP A 78 -4.96 15.85 0.65
C ASP A 78 -6.23 16.47 0.04
N ALA A 79 -7.30 15.67 -0.07
CA ALA A 79 -8.56 16.10 -0.66
C ALA A 79 -9.23 17.21 0.16
N VAL A 80 -9.22 17.09 1.49
CA VAL A 80 -9.76 18.12 2.40
C VAL A 80 -8.95 19.41 2.28
N VAL A 81 -7.62 19.33 2.33
CA VAL A 81 -6.73 20.49 2.25
C VAL A 81 -6.86 21.17 0.89
N LEU A 82 -6.90 20.41 -0.21
CA LEU A 82 -7.11 20.97 -1.54
C LEU A 82 -8.49 21.64 -1.65
N GLY A 83 -9.54 21.01 -1.12
CA GLY A 83 -10.89 21.59 -1.09
C GLY A 83 -10.92 22.92 -0.35
N CYS A 84 -10.30 23.01 0.82
CA CYS A 84 -10.16 24.25 1.57
C CYS A 84 -9.33 25.31 0.83
N ALA A 85 -8.26 24.91 0.13
CA ALA A 85 -7.40 25.84 -0.59
C ALA A 85 -8.06 26.41 -1.86
N LEU A 86 -9.03 25.69 -2.44
CA LEU A 86 -9.81 26.13 -3.59
C LEU A 86 -11.09 26.88 -3.21
N ASP A 87 -11.45 26.90 -1.92
CA ASP A 87 -12.64 27.60 -1.46
C ASP A 87 -12.52 29.11 -1.71
N GLY A 88 -13.50 29.70 -2.40
CA GLY A 88 -13.52 31.10 -2.78
C GLY A 88 -12.51 31.51 -3.87
N VAL A 89 -11.90 30.54 -4.56
CA VAL A 89 -11.05 30.80 -5.74
C VAL A 89 -11.90 30.73 -7.00
N ASP A 90 -11.98 31.84 -7.75
CA ASP A 90 -12.66 31.96 -9.05
C ASP A 90 -11.96 31.19 -10.18
#